data_AF-V7CVG0-F1
#
_entry.id   AF-V7CVG0-F1
#
_cell.length_a   1.000
_cell.length_b   1.000
_cell.length_c   1.000
_cell.angle_alpha   90.00
_cell.angle_beta   90.00
_cell.angle_gamma   90.00
#
_symmetry.space_group_name_H-M   'P 1'
#
loop_
_entity.id
_entity.type
_entity.pdbx_description
1 polymer ?
#
loop_
_entity_poly.entity_id
_entity_poly.type
_entity_poly.pdbx_seq_one_letter_code
_entity_poly.pdbx_strand_id
1 'polypeptide(L)'
;DPGFENNPYLGYVYTSFQERATFVSHGNTARLAKECGDPVLARICGSIAADEKRHENAYSKIVEKLIEVDPTGAMVAIGTMMEKKITMPAHLMYDGEDPRLFEHYAEVAQRVGVYTANDYADILEFLIGRWRLEKLEGLRGEGKRAQDYVCGLAPRIRKLQERADERARKMKPRGVKFSWIFNKELHL
;
A
#
# COMPACT_ATOMS: atom_id res chain seq x y z
N ASP A 1 8.35 12.48 8.16
CA ASP A 1 9.40 11.45 8.13
C ASP A 1 8.69 10.10 8.01
N PRO A 2 9.00 9.27 7.00
CA PRO A 2 8.44 7.92 6.87
C PRO A 2 8.74 6.99 8.07
N GLY A 3 9.57 7.43 9.02
CA GLY A 3 9.87 6.70 10.24
C GLY A 3 10.94 5.63 10.04
N PHE A 4 11.80 5.81 9.04
CA PHE A 4 12.87 4.86 8.69
C PHE A 4 14.04 4.88 9.67
N GLU A 5 14.20 5.93 10.47
CA GLU A 5 15.28 6.05 11.47
C GLU A 5 16.68 5.80 10.88
N ASN A 6 16.88 6.12 9.58
CA ASN A 6 18.08 5.79 8.80
C ASN A 6 18.45 4.28 8.79
N ASN A 7 17.49 3.40 9.06
CA ASN A 7 17.66 1.96 9.07
C ASN A 7 17.33 1.36 7.67
N PRO A 8 18.31 0.76 6.98
CA PRO A 8 18.10 0.20 5.64
C PRO A 8 17.08 -0.95 5.63
N TYR A 9 16.90 -1.70 6.72
CA TYR A 9 15.90 -2.75 6.79
C TYR A 9 14.49 -2.17 6.68
N LEU A 10 14.18 -1.13 7.47
CA LEU A 10 12.89 -0.44 7.43
C LEU A 10 12.66 0.20 6.05
N GLY A 11 13.69 0.85 5.50
CA GLY A 11 13.63 1.48 4.19
C GLY A 11 13.30 0.50 3.06
N TYR A 12 13.99 -0.65 2.99
CA TYR A 12 13.75 -1.61 1.90
C TYR A 12 12.43 -2.37 2.04
N VAL A 13 11.95 -2.61 3.27
CA VAL A 13 10.59 -3.13 3.47
C VAL A 13 9.56 -2.11 2.97
N TYR A 14 9.74 -0.84 3.33
CA TYR A 14 8.84 0.24 2.88
C TYR A 14 8.82 0.36 1.36
N THR A 15 9.98 0.43 0.70
CA THR A 15 10.03 0.59 -0.76
C THR A 15 9.47 -0.64 -1.47
N SER A 16 9.74 -1.86 -0.98
CA SER A 16 9.12 -3.07 -1.55
C SER A 16 7.60 -3.01 -1.52
N PHE A 17 7.02 -2.48 -0.44
CA PHE A 17 5.57 -2.30 -0.31
C PHE A 17 5.05 -1.18 -1.22
N GLN A 18 5.69 -0.01 -1.20
CA GLN A 18 5.26 1.16 -1.98
C GLN A 18 5.33 0.92 -3.48
N GLU A 19 6.42 0.32 -3.98
CA GLU A 19 6.55 0.01 -5.41
C GLU A 19 5.47 -0.97 -5.87
N ARG A 20 5.05 -1.89 -5.00
CA ARG A 20 3.91 -2.75 -5.31
C ARG A 20 2.59 -1.97 -5.29
N ALA A 21 2.43 -1.04 -4.36
CA ALA A 21 1.24 -0.19 -4.29
C ALA A 21 1.10 0.70 -5.53
N THR A 22 2.21 1.30 -6.01
CA THR A 22 2.22 2.11 -7.24
C THR A 22 2.01 1.23 -8.48
N PHE A 23 2.61 0.03 -8.55
CA PHE A 23 2.32 -0.95 -9.60
C PHE A 23 0.81 -1.25 -9.70
N VAL A 24 0.16 -1.55 -8.57
CA VAL A 24 -1.29 -1.84 -8.52
C VAL A 24 -2.10 -0.61 -8.94
N SER A 25 -1.80 0.55 -8.36
CA SER A 25 -2.51 1.81 -8.65
C SER A 25 -2.43 2.21 -10.12
N HIS A 26 -1.23 2.17 -10.71
CA HIS A 26 -1.04 2.47 -12.12
C HIS A 26 -1.66 1.41 -13.03
N GLY A 27 -1.58 0.12 -12.68
CA GLY A 27 -2.24 -0.96 -13.42
C GLY A 27 -3.77 -0.81 -13.44
N ASN A 28 -4.38 -0.51 -12.29
CA ASN A 28 -5.82 -0.27 -12.20
C ASN A 28 -6.24 0.99 -12.97
N THR A 29 -5.47 2.06 -12.88
CA THR A 29 -5.71 3.29 -13.67
C THR A 29 -5.61 3.02 -15.17
N ALA A 30 -4.64 2.21 -15.61
CA ALA A 30 -4.49 1.81 -17.01
C ALA A 30 -5.73 1.04 -17.51
N ARG A 31 -6.25 0.13 -16.69
CA ARG A 31 -7.47 -0.62 -17.00
C ARG A 31 -8.68 0.31 -17.12
N LEU A 32 -8.88 1.23 -16.17
CA LEU A 32 -9.95 2.22 -16.22
C LEU A 32 -9.85 3.12 -17.46
N ALA A 33 -8.64 3.61 -17.79
CA ALA A 33 -8.43 4.41 -18.99
C ALA A 33 -8.84 3.65 -20.27
N LYS A 34 -8.49 2.37 -20.37
CA LYS A 34 -8.89 1.51 -21.49
C LYS A 34 -10.41 1.29 -21.53
N GLU A 35 -11.04 1.04 -20.39
CA GLU A 35 -12.50 0.88 -20.27
C GLU A 35 -13.25 2.15 -20.68
N CYS A 36 -12.68 3.34 -20.40
CA CYS A 36 -13.18 4.64 -20.84
C CYS A 36 -12.86 4.98 -22.31
N GLY A 37 -12.21 4.08 -23.05
CA GLY A 37 -11.91 4.27 -24.47
C GLY A 37 -10.64 5.09 -24.77
N ASP A 38 -9.75 5.28 -23.80
CA ASP A 38 -8.47 5.96 -23.98
C ASP A 38 -7.27 4.97 -23.97
N PRO A 39 -6.89 4.41 -25.14
CA PRO A 39 -5.77 3.46 -25.22
C PRO A 39 -4.40 4.13 -25.03
N VAL A 40 -4.29 5.44 -25.21
CA VAL A 40 -3.01 6.16 -25.06
C VAL A 40 -2.71 6.35 -23.59
N LEU A 41 -3.68 6.84 -22.81
CA LEU A 41 -3.55 6.95 -21.36
C LEU A 41 -3.32 5.58 -20.72
N ALA A 42 -4.03 4.55 -21.17
CA ALA A 42 -3.81 3.18 -20.72
C ALA A 42 -2.36 2.72 -20.93
N ARG A 43 -1.77 3.05 -22.09
CA ARG A 43 -0.36 2.73 -22.38
C ARG A 43 0.60 3.50 -21.47
N ILE A 44 0.34 4.79 -21.22
CA ILE A 44 1.17 5.61 -20.32
C ILE A 44 1.18 4.99 -18.91
N CYS A 45 0.00 4.75 -18.33
CA CYS A 45 -0.11 4.15 -17.01
C CYS A 45 0.51 2.74 -16.96
N GLY A 46 0.30 1.94 -18.01
CA GLY A 46 0.87 0.58 -18.11
C GLY A 46 2.39 0.57 -18.19
N SER A 47 3.01 1.52 -18.90
CA SER A 47 4.47 1.66 -18.96
C SER A 47 5.06 2.01 -17.59
N ILE A 48 4.43 2.95 -16.86
CA ILE A 48 4.87 3.29 -15.49
C ILE A 48 4.74 2.07 -14.59
N ALA A 49 3.59 1.37 -14.61
CA ALA A 49 3.41 0.15 -13.83
C ALA A 49 4.49 -0.92 -14.13
N ALA A 50 4.91 -1.07 -15.39
CA ALA A 50 5.97 -2.01 -15.74
C ALA A 50 7.32 -1.66 -15.08
N ASP A 51 7.60 -0.37 -14.89
CA ASP A 51 8.79 0.13 -14.20
C ASP A 51 8.70 -0.16 -12.70
N GLU A 52 7.57 0.16 -12.07
CA GLU A 52 7.34 -0.12 -10.65
C GLU A 52 7.45 -1.61 -10.33
N LYS A 53 7.03 -2.48 -11.27
CA LYS A 53 7.20 -3.92 -11.12
C LYS A 53 8.68 -4.33 -11.09
N ARG A 54 9.54 -3.66 -11.86
CA ARG A 54 10.99 -3.89 -11.84
C ARG A 54 11.59 -3.39 -10.53
N HIS A 55 11.15 -2.23 -10.03
CA HIS A 55 11.58 -1.68 -8.74
C HIS A 55 11.17 -2.59 -7.57
N GLU A 56 9.90 -3.04 -7.52
CA GLU A 56 9.41 -4.00 -6.51
C GLU A 56 10.26 -5.27 -6.49
N ASN A 57 10.56 -5.82 -7.67
CA ASN A 57 11.41 -7.00 -7.77
C ASN A 57 12.82 -6.78 -7.25
N ALA A 58 13.41 -5.61 -7.49
CA ALA A 58 14.74 -5.27 -7.00
C ALA A 58 14.75 -5.12 -5.47
N TYR A 59 13.86 -4.31 -4.90
CA TYR A 59 13.80 -4.09 -3.46
C TYR A 59 13.40 -5.35 -2.68
N SER A 60 12.44 -6.14 -3.21
CA SER A 60 12.04 -7.37 -2.55
C SER A 60 13.18 -8.38 -2.48
N LYS A 61 14.06 -8.45 -3.49
CA LYS A 61 15.27 -9.30 -3.46
C LYS A 61 16.28 -8.85 -2.41
N ILE A 62 16.37 -7.54 -2.14
CA ILE A 62 17.23 -7.04 -1.06
C ILE A 62 16.69 -7.54 0.28
N VAL A 63 15.38 -7.43 0.52
CA VAL A 63 14.75 -7.95 1.74
C VAL A 63 14.88 -9.47 1.85
N GLU A 64 14.70 -10.22 0.75
CA GLU A 64 14.99 -11.66 0.71
C GLU A 64 16.40 -11.96 1.21
N LYS A 65 17.40 -11.20 0.73
CA LYS A 65 18.78 -11.39 1.16
C LYS A 65 19.00 -11.02 2.63
N LEU A 66 18.35 -9.96 3.12
CA LEU A 66 18.40 -9.58 4.54
C LEU A 66 17.83 -10.69 5.43
N ILE A 67 16.74 -11.35 5.02
CA ILE A 67 16.16 -12.48 5.75
C ILE A 67 17.12 -13.68 5.78
N GLU A 68 17.85 -13.94 4.70
CA GLU A 68 18.85 -15.02 4.67
C GLU A 68 20.02 -14.78 5.64
N VAL A 69 20.50 -13.53 5.75
CA VAL A 69 21.72 -13.21 6.52
C VAL A 69 21.42 -12.80 7.97
N ASP A 70 20.27 -12.18 8.22
CA ASP A 70 19.80 -11.75 9.54
C ASP A 70 18.28 -11.96 9.65
N PRO A 71 17.82 -13.21 9.81
CA PRO A 71 16.39 -13.54 9.82
C PRO A 71 15.64 -12.86 10.96
N THR A 72 16.27 -12.69 12.13
CA THR A 72 15.61 -12.07 13.29
C THR A 72 15.48 -10.57 13.08
N GLY A 73 16.56 -9.87 12.73
CA GLY A 73 16.53 -8.42 12.50
C GLY A 73 15.58 -8.04 11.36
N ALA A 74 15.61 -8.80 10.26
CA ALA A 74 14.69 -8.60 9.14
C ALA A 74 13.23 -8.81 9.53
N MET A 75 12.91 -9.89 10.26
CA MET A 75 11.54 -10.15 10.69
C MET A 75 11.02 -9.07 11.64
N VAL A 76 11.86 -8.59 12.57
CA VAL A 76 11.51 -7.47 13.46
C VAL A 76 11.25 -6.20 12.65
N ALA A 77 12.12 -5.86 11.70
CA ALA A 77 11.94 -4.68 10.87
C ALA A 77 10.65 -4.73 10.03
N ILE A 78 10.31 -5.89 9.46
CA ILE A 78 9.04 -6.10 8.77
C ILE A 78 7.86 -5.88 9.73
N GLY A 79 7.93 -6.46 10.93
CA GLY A 79 6.94 -6.25 11.99
C GLY A 79 6.76 -4.78 12.34
N THR A 80 7.85 -4.07 12.62
CA THR A 80 7.85 -2.64 12.95
C THR A 80 7.21 -1.79 11.85
N MET A 81 7.52 -2.06 10.57
CA MET A 81 6.90 -1.33 9.46
C MET A 81 5.39 -1.59 9.36
N MET A 82 4.94 -2.81 9.65
CA MET A 82 3.51 -3.13 9.67
C MET A 82 2.80 -2.51 10.87
N GLU A 83 3.43 -2.46 12.05
CA GLU A 83 2.89 -1.82 13.25
C GLU A 83 2.74 -0.29 13.08
N LYS A 84 3.76 0.36 12.51
CA LYS A 84 3.73 1.79 12.17
C LYS A 84 2.74 2.12 11.06
N LYS A 85 2.23 1.10 10.35
CA LYS A 85 1.50 1.17 9.08
C LYS A 85 2.38 1.76 7.98
N ILE A 86 2.22 1.25 6.76
CA ILE A 86 2.92 1.80 5.61
C ILE A 86 2.27 3.14 5.24
N THR A 87 2.84 4.23 5.74
CA THR A 87 2.36 5.59 5.49
C THR A 87 2.61 5.99 4.03
N MET A 88 1.57 6.47 3.35
CA MET A 88 1.70 6.95 1.97
C MET A 88 2.63 8.18 1.90
N PRO A 89 3.54 8.26 0.91
CA PRO A 89 4.48 9.38 0.81
C PRO A 89 3.78 10.75 0.80
N ALA A 90 2.66 10.84 0.07
CA ALA A 90 1.87 12.05 -0.08
C ALA A 90 0.81 12.27 1.02
N HIS A 91 0.93 11.63 2.19
CA HIS A 91 -0.08 11.77 3.26
C HIS A 91 -0.24 13.21 3.81
N LEU A 92 0.73 14.09 3.58
CA LEU A 92 0.69 15.52 3.94
C LEU A 92 0.28 16.43 2.75
N MET A 93 -0.35 15.86 1.73
CA MET A 93 -0.80 16.61 0.56
C MET A 93 -1.77 17.72 0.96
N TYR A 94 -1.50 18.93 0.47
CA TYR A 94 -2.27 20.14 0.77
C TYR A 94 -2.26 21.05 -0.47
N ASP A 95 -3.41 21.62 -0.82
CA ASP A 95 -3.58 22.49 -1.99
C ASP A 95 -3.72 23.98 -1.64
N GLY A 96 -3.66 24.33 -0.35
CA GLY A 96 -3.91 25.70 0.12
C GLY A 96 -5.31 25.93 0.66
N GLU A 97 -6.25 24.99 0.45
CA GLU A 97 -7.66 25.13 0.85
C GLU A 97 -8.14 23.97 1.72
N ASP A 98 -7.83 22.72 1.34
CA ASP A 98 -8.34 21.52 2.01
C ASP A 98 -7.29 20.86 2.91
N PRO A 99 -7.40 20.99 4.25
CA PRO A 99 -6.44 20.38 5.18
C PRO A 99 -6.51 18.84 5.23
N ARG A 100 -7.52 18.23 4.59
CA ARG A 100 -7.71 16.77 4.53
C ARG A 100 -7.64 16.23 3.10
N LEU A 101 -6.96 16.95 2.20
CA LEU A 101 -6.90 16.63 0.78
C LEU A 101 -6.43 15.20 0.50
N PHE A 102 -5.45 14.69 1.25
CA PHE A 102 -5.01 13.29 1.11
C PHE A 102 -6.13 12.29 1.47
N GLU A 103 -6.87 12.51 2.55
CA GLU A 103 -7.97 11.63 2.95
C GLU A 103 -9.07 11.62 1.89
N HIS A 104 -9.47 12.80 1.41
CA HIS A 104 -10.49 12.91 0.37
C HIS A 104 -10.03 12.27 -0.96
N TYR A 105 -8.77 12.47 -1.35
CA TYR A 105 -8.18 11.78 -2.51
C TYR A 105 -8.20 10.26 -2.34
N ALA A 106 -7.79 9.76 -1.16
CA ALA A 106 -7.75 8.34 -0.87
C ALA A 106 -9.16 7.72 -0.90
N GLU A 107 -10.19 8.43 -0.40
CA GLU A 107 -11.59 7.99 -0.50
C GLU A 107 -12.06 7.86 -1.95
N VAL A 108 -11.70 8.82 -2.83
CA VAL A 108 -11.98 8.71 -4.26
C VAL A 108 -11.28 7.49 -4.86
N ALA A 109 -9.97 7.34 -4.62
CA ALA A 109 -9.17 6.23 -5.15
C ALA A 109 -9.69 4.86 -4.70
N GLN A 110 -10.10 4.74 -3.43
CA GLN A 110 -10.75 3.56 -2.86
C GLN A 110 -12.05 3.26 -3.60
N ARG A 111 -12.92 4.26 -3.78
CA ARG A 111 -14.23 4.04 -4.40
C ARG A 111 -14.15 3.67 -5.87
N VAL A 112 -13.26 4.31 -6.63
CA VAL A 112 -13.08 3.99 -8.06
C VAL A 112 -12.25 2.71 -8.28
N GLY A 113 -11.76 2.08 -7.21
CA GLY A 113 -11.00 0.84 -7.27
C GLY A 113 -9.60 0.99 -7.85
N VAL A 114 -8.99 2.17 -7.71
CA VAL A 114 -7.59 2.41 -8.13
C VAL A 114 -6.64 1.82 -7.08
N TYR A 115 -6.85 2.13 -5.81
CA TYR A 115 -6.11 1.55 -4.70
C TYR A 115 -6.99 1.52 -3.45
N THR A 116 -7.16 0.33 -2.90
CA THR A 116 -8.09 0.04 -1.80
C THR A 116 -7.37 -0.54 -0.59
N ALA A 117 -8.05 -0.57 0.55
CA ALA A 117 -7.57 -1.30 1.72
C ALA A 117 -7.44 -2.82 1.48
N ASN A 118 -8.19 -3.38 0.51
CA ASN A 118 -8.01 -4.77 0.09
C ASN A 118 -6.70 -4.93 -0.69
N ASP A 119 -6.35 -3.98 -1.57
CA ASP A 119 -5.05 -3.99 -2.27
C ASP A 119 -3.89 -3.91 -1.27
N TYR A 120 -4.02 -3.13 -0.19
CA TYR A 120 -3.04 -3.13 0.90
C TYR A 120 -2.87 -4.53 1.52
N ALA A 121 -3.98 -5.22 1.80
CA ALA A 121 -3.93 -6.58 2.35
C ALA A 121 -3.35 -7.59 1.34
N ASP A 122 -3.68 -7.47 0.06
CA ASP A 122 -3.16 -8.32 -1.01
C ASP A 122 -1.64 -8.13 -1.18
N ILE A 123 -1.14 -6.89 -1.08
CA ILE A 123 0.29 -6.58 -1.11
C ILE A 123 1.00 -7.24 0.08
N LEU A 124 0.42 -7.14 1.28
CA LEU A 124 0.96 -7.76 2.47
C LEU A 124 1.04 -9.29 2.33
N GLU A 125 -0.04 -9.95 1.90
CA GLU A 125 -0.05 -11.41 1.66
C GLU A 125 0.98 -11.81 0.59
N PHE A 126 1.07 -11.03 -0.49
CA PHE A 126 2.08 -11.26 -1.51
C PHE A 126 3.49 -11.21 -0.95
N LEU A 127 3.83 -10.19 -0.15
CA LEU A 127 5.18 -10.05 0.42
C LEU A 127 5.47 -11.13 1.47
N ILE A 128 4.47 -11.50 2.30
CA ILE A 128 4.56 -12.64 3.23
C ILE A 128 4.92 -13.93 2.47
N GLY A 129 4.21 -14.21 1.38
CA GLY A 129 4.45 -15.39 0.54
C GLY A 129 5.78 -15.33 -0.19
N ARG A 130 6.12 -14.17 -0.76
CA ARG A 130 7.36 -13.92 -1.50
C ARG A 130 8.59 -14.16 -0.62
N TRP A 131 8.58 -13.61 0.58
CA TRP A 131 9.65 -13.76 1.56
C TRP A 131 9.55 -15.05 2.39
N ARG A 132 8.52 -15.87 2.13
CA ARG A 132 8.26 -17.14 2.82
C ARG A 132 8.21 -16.98 4.33
N LEU A 133 7.66 -15.88 4.84
CA LEU A 133 7.76 -15.51 6.25
C LEU A 133 7.15 -16.57 7.17
N GLU A 134 6.05 -17.21 6.77
CA GLU A 134 5.41 -18.29 7.54
C GLU A 134 6.30 -19.51 7.73
N LYS A 135 7.24 -19.73 6.81
CA LYS A 135 8.15 -20.88 6.79
C LYS A 135 9.50 -20.59 7.44
N LEU A 136 9.70 -19.38 7.97
CA LEU A 136 10.93 -19.06 8.70
C LEU A 136 10.95 -19.79 10.04
N GLU A 137 11.96 -20.64 10.21
CA GLU A 137 12.21 -21.41 11.42
C GLU A 137 13.34 -20.79 12.25
N GLY A 138 13.51 -21.26 13.49
CA GLY A 138 14.62 -20.83 14.35
C GLY A 138 14.47 -19.44 14.98
N LEU A 139 13.42 -18.68 14.62
CA LEU A 139 13.11 -17.40 15.26
C LEU A 139 12.69 -17.58 16.72
N ARG A 140 13.20 -16.71 17.60
CA ARG A 140 12.85 -16.66 19.03
C ARG A 140 12.57 -15.22 19.46
N GLY A 141 11.94 -15.05 20.62
CA GLY A 141 11.72 -13.73 21.23
C GLY A 141 10.95 -12.79 20.30
N GLU A 142 11.54 -11.63 20.00
CA GLU A 142 10.94 -10.58 19.18
C GLU A 142 10.70 -11.02 17.73
N GLY A 143 11.62 -11.77 17.13
CA GLY A 143 11.46 -12.26 15.75
C GLY A 143 10.22 -13.15 15.61
N LYS A 144 9.98 -14.03 16.57
CA LYS A 144 8.79 -14.91 16.54
C LYS A 144 7.49 -14.11 16.74
N ARG A 145 7.47 -13.14 17.66
CA ARG A 145 6.31 -12.25 17.85
C ARG A 145 5.99 -11.44 16.60
N ALA A 146 7.03 -10.90 15.94
CA ALA A 146 6.87 -10.16 14.69
C ALA A 146 6.34 -11.06 13.57
N GLN A 147 6.85 -12.29 13.45
CA GLN A 147 6.35 -13.29 12.48
C GLN A 147 4.85 -13.57 12.68
N ASP A 148 4.45 -13.89 13.91
CA ASP A 148 3.07 -14.23 14.24
C ASP A 148 2.12 -13.04 14.00
N TYR A 149 2.56 -11.82 14.33
CA TYR A 149 1.82 -10.60 14.06
C TYR A 149 1.62 -10.39 12.56
N VAL A 150 2.72 -10.37 11.79
CA VAL A 150 2.71 -10.06 10.35
C VAL A 150 1.89 -11.11 9.57
N CYS A 151 2.12 -12.40 9.81
CA CYS A 151 1.43 -13.46 9.09
C CYS A 151 -0.08 -13.52 9.41
N GLY A 152 -0.48 -13.02 10.59
CA GLY A 152 -1.89 -12.92 10.98
C GLY A 152 -2.58 -11.60 10.59
N LEU A 153 -1.86 -10.65 9.97
CA LEU A 153 -2.34 -9.26 9.85
C LEU A 153 -3.31 -9.05 8.68
N ALA A 154 -3.06 -9.65 7.51
CA ALA A 154 -3.90 -9.40 6.33
C ALA A 154 -5.38 -9.79 6.54
N PRO A 155 -5.72 -10.96 7.14
CA PRO A 155 -7.11 -11.28 7.47
C PRO A 155 -7.76 -10.28 8.44
N ARG A 156 -6.98 -9.67 9.33
CA ARG A 156 -7.48 -8.63 10.26
C ARG A 156 -7.81 -7.34 9.52
N ILE A 157 -6.96 -6.93 8.58
CA ILE A 157 -7.19 -5.74 7.74
C ILE A 157 -8.47 -5.91 6.93
N ARG A 158 -8.66 -7.06 6.26
CA ARG A 158 -9.88 -7.34 5.49
C ARG A 158 -11.16 -7.24 6.33
N LYS A 159 -11.18 -7.86 7.52
CA LYS A 159 -12.33 -7.78 8.43
C LYS A 159 -12.63 -6.35 8.90
N LEU A 160 -11.59 -5.53 9.09
CA LEU A 160 -11.77 -4.13 9.44
C LEU A 160 -12.34 -3.33 8.26
N GLN A 161 -11.88 -3.61 7.04
CA GLN A 161 -12.40 -2.98 5.83
C GLN A 161 -13.87 -3.35 5.58
N GLU A 162 -14.24 -4.62 5.69
CA GLU A 162 -15.64 -5.07 5.55
C GLU A 162 -16.57 -4.28 6.50
N ARG A 163 -16.17 -4.11 7.75
CA ARG A 163 -16.93 -3.31 8.74
C ARG A 163 -16.97 -1.83 8.39
N ALA A 164 -15.89 -1.28 7.82
CA ALA A 164 -15.85 0.11 7.38
C ALA A 164 -16.81 0.33 6.19
N ASP A 165 -16.80 -0.58 5.21
CA ASP A 165 -17.69 -0.56 4.06
C ASP A 165 -19.17 -0.68 4.47
N GLU A 166 -19.49 -1.57 5.41
CA GLU A 166 -20.85 -1.69 5.97
C GLU A 166 -21.35 -0.40 6.62
N ARG A 167 -20.45 0.33 7.29
CA ARG A 167 -20.78 1.64 7.89
C ARG A 167 -20.94 2.70 6.81
N ALA A 168 -20.04 2.76 5.84
CA ALA A 168 -20.08 3.71 4.74
C ALA A 168 -21.37 3.58 3.92
N ARG A 169 -21.84 2.34 3.63
CA ARG A 169 -23.11 2.08 2.95
C ARG A 169 -24.34 2.63 3.67
N LYS A 170 -24.27 2.82 4.99
CA LYS A 170 -25.36 3.39 5.81
C LYS A 170 -25.31 4.92 5.88
N MET A 171 -24.20 5.52 5.48
CA MET A 171 -24.02 6.98 5.45
C MET A 171 -24.45 7.53 4.10
N LYS A 172 -24.93 8.78 4.09
CA LYS A 172 -25.22 9.48 2.82
C LYS A 172 -23.90 9.85 2.14
N PRO A 173 -23.77 9.70 0.81
CA PRO A 173 -22.59 10.14 0.06
C PRO A 173 -22.32 11.62 0.34
N ARG A 174 -21.07 11.97 0.62
CA ARG A 174 -20.69 13.36 0.91
C ARG A 174 -20.04 13.97 -0.32
N GLY A 175 -20.58 15.09 -0.81
CA GLY A 175 -19.93 15.89 -1.84
C GLY A 175 -18.69 16.60 -1.30
N VAL A 176 -17.57 16.49 -2.00
CA VAL A 176 -16.32 17.22 -1.72
C VAL A 176 -15.82 17.87 -3.00
N LYS A 177 -15.42 19.13 -2.90
CA LYS A 177 -14.85 19.89 -4.02
C LYS A 177 -13.35 19.69 -4.07
N PHE A 178 -12.80 19.56 -5.27
CA PHE A 178 -11.37 19.42 -5.49
C PHE A 178 -10.85 20.57 -6.36
N SER A 179 -9.85 21.31 -5.87
CA SER A 179 -9.22 22.43 -6.60
C SER A 179 -8.62 21.98 -7.94
N TRP A 180 -8.09 20.75 -8.01
CA TRP A 180 -7.48 20.15 -9.20
C TRP A 180 -8.40 20.04 -10.41
N ILE A 181 -9.72 20.03 -10.17
CA ILE A 181 -10.75 19.95 -11.21
C ILE A 181 -11.66 21.18 -11.18
N PHE A 182 -11.08 22.35 -10.90
CA PHE A 182 -11.77 23.64 -10.90
C PHE A 182 -12.93 23.70 -9.87
N ASN A 183 -12.70 23.16 -8.67
CA ASN A 183 -13.68 23.12 -7.58
C ASN A 183 -15.00 22.39 -7.93
N LYS A 184 -14.95 21.50 -8.93
CA LYS A 184 -16.04 20.54 -9.17
C LYS A 184 -16.17 19.60 -7.98
N GLU A 185 -17.42 19.26 -7.69
CA GLU A 185 -17.77 18.35 -6.61
C GLU A 185 -17.73 16.90 -7.08
N LEU A 186 -17.02 16.06 -6.34
CA LEU A 186 -17.09 14.62 -6.42
C LEU A 186 -17.76 14.12 -5.15
N HIS A 187 -18.66 13.15 -5.29
CA HIS A 187 -19.07 12.40 -4.11
C HIS A 187 -17.86 11.65 -3.58
N LEU A 188 -17.77 11.45 -2.27
CA LEU A 188 -16.95 10.44 -1.63
C LEU A 188 -17.86 9.27 -1.27
#